data_AF-A0A7J7I6P4-F1
#
_entry.id   AF-A0A7J7I6P4-F1
#
_cell.length_a   1.000
_cell.length_b   1.000
_cell.length_c   1.000
_cell.angle_alpha   90.00
_cell.angle_beta   90.00
_cell.angle_gamma   90.00
#
_symmetry.space_group_name_H-M   'P 1'
#
loop_
_entity.id
_entity.type
_entity.pdbx_description
1 polymer ?
#
loop_
_entity_poly.entity_id
_entity_poly.type
_entity_poly.pdbx_seq_one_letter_code
_entity_poly.pdbx_strand_id
1 'polypeptide(L)'
;MVGETSYAEELRKALCEKNVPAKVYVGMRYWHPFTEEAIEQIKRDGISKLVVLPLYPQFSISTSGSSLRLLESIFREDEYLVNMQHTVIPSWYQREGYIKAMADLIEKELRNFGNPDKVMIFFSAHGVPLAYVEEAGDPYKAEMEECVDLIMEELEKRGITNAYTLAYQHRSLQLCLLEI
;
A
#
# COMPACT_ATOMS: atom_id res chain seq x y z
N MET A 1 1.66 9.05 -13.66
CA MET A 1 1.13 7.85 -14.35
C MET A 1 2.21 6.80 -14.67
N VAL A 2 3.48 7.03 -14.35
CA VAL A 2 4.59 6.06 -14.59
C VAL A 2 4.79 5.11 -13.37
N GLY A 3 4.24 5.44 -12.20
CA GLY A 3 4.62 4.81 -10.93
C GLY A 3 4.17 3.35 -10.73
N GLU A 4 2.91 3.02 -10.98
CA GLU A 4 2.35 1.70 -10.61
C GLU A 4 2.83 0.57 -11.53
N THR A 5 2.92 0.84 -12.84
CA THR A 5 3.56 -0.08 -13.79
C THR A 5 5.05 -0.23 -13.50
N SER A 6 5.70 0.83 -12.99
CA SER A 6 7.10 0.77 -12.53
C SER A 6 7.27 -0.11 -11.30
N TYR A 7 6.34 -0.07 -10.32
CA TYR A 7 6.42 -0.95 -9.14
C TYR A 7 6.30 -2.44 -9.51
N ALA A 8 5.40 -2.78 -10.44
CA ALA A 8 5.25 -4.15 -10.91
C ALA A 8 6.51 -4.66 -11.62
N GLU A 9 7.17 -3.79 -12.39
CA GLU A 9 8.41 -4.12 -13.09
C GLU A 9 9.59 -4.30 -12.12
N GLU A 10 9.72 -3.42 -11.13
CA GLU A 10 10.74 -3.58 -10.08
C GLU A 10 10.50 -4.82 -9.22
N LEU A 11 9.23 -5.15 -8.91
CA LEU A 11 8.89 -6.40 -8.23
C LEU A 11 9.29 -7.61 -9.08
N ARG A 12 8.98 -7.59 -10.39
CA ARG A 12 9.37 -8.65 -11.32
C ARG A 12 10.88 -8.84 -11.36
N LYS A 13 11.63 -7.74 -11.41
CA LYS A 13 13.09 -7.76 -11.37
C LYS A 13 13.61 -8.34 -10.06
N ALA A 14 13.10 -7.90 -8.92
CA ALA A 14 13.49 -8.40 -7.61
C ALA A 14 13.19 -9.90 -7.42
N LEU A 15 12.07 -10.39 -7.97
CA LEU A 15 11.72 -11.81 -7.97
C LEU A 15 12.68 -12.62 -8.85
N CYS A 16 13.05 -12.09 -10.03
CA CYS A 16 14.03 -12.68 -10.92
C CYS A 16 15.41 -12.79 -10.25
N GLU A 17 15.89 -11.72 -9.62
CA GLU A 17 17.16 -11.70 -8.88
C GLU A 17 17.18 -12.71 -7.72
N LYS A 18 16.02 -12.99 -7.13
CA LYS A 18 15.84 -14.01 -6.09
C LYS A 18 15.63 -15.44 -6.64
N ASN A 19 15.72 -15.64 -7.96
CA ASN A 19 15.41 -16.90 -8.64
C ASN A 19 14.01 -17.44 -8.32
N VAL A 20 13.03 -16.55 -8.13
CA VAL A 20 11.64 -16.91 -7.95
C VAL A 20 10.96 -16.89 -9.32
N PRO A 21 10.54 -18.05 -9.88
CA PRO A 21 9.93 -18.13 -11.21
C PRO A 21 8.46 -17.69 -11.13
N ALA A 22 8.23 -16.39 -11.02
CA ALA A 22 6.90 -15.79 -10.90
C ALA A 22 6.65 -14.77 -12.02
N LYS A 23 5.42 -14.76 -12.54
CA LYS A 23 4.90 -13.70 -13.41
C LYS A 23 4.15 -12.67 -12.55
N VAL A 24 4.26 -11.41 -12.92
CA VAL A 24 3.60 -10.29 -12.23
C VAL A 24 2.50 -9.74 -13.13
N TYR A 25 1.31 -9.58 -12.55
CA TYR A 25 0.14 -9.02 -13.22
C TYR A 25 -0.37 -7.84 -12.41
N VAL A 26 -0.79 -6.78 -13.10
CA VAL A 26 -1.36 -5.58 -12.48
C VAL A 26 -2.86 -5.56 -12.78
N GLY A 27 -3.66 -5.46 -11.73
CA GLY A 27 -5.12 -5.32 -11.82
C GLY A 27 -5.56 -4.14 -10.97
N MET A 28 -6.24 -3.19 -11.59
CA MET A 28 -6.72 -1.96 -10.99
C MET A 28 -8.24 -1.97 -10.93
N ARG A 29 -8.81 -1.32 -9.90
CA ARG A 29 -10.26 -1.34 -9.69
C ARG A 29 -11.03 -0.33 -10.56
N TYR A 30 -10.43 0.83 -10.81
CA TYR A 30 -11.13 1.97 -11.42
C TYR A 30 -10.44 2.50 -12.69
N TRP A 31 -9.34 1.88 -13.11
CA TRP A 31 -8.61 2.27 -14.31
C TRP A 31 -7.92 1.07 -14.95
N HIS A 32 -7.39 1.23 -16.15
CA HIS A 32 -6.61 0.17 -16.81
C HIS A 32 -5.20 0.03 -16.21
N PRO A 33 -4.63 -1.18 -16.20
CA PRO A 33 -5.25 -2.45 -16.58
C PRO A 33 -6.26 -2.93 -15.52
N PHE A 34 -7.47 -3.29 -15.92
CA PHE A 34 -8.51 -3.75 -15.00
C PHE A 34 -8.21 -5.14 -14.43
N THR A 35 -8.74 -5.43 -13.25
CA THR A 35 -8.62 -6.74 -12.58
C THR A 35 -9.05 -7.89 -13.50
N GLU A 36 -10.13 -7.71 -14.26
CA GLU A 36 -10.65 -8.69 -15.21
C GLU A 36 -9.67 -8.95 -16.36
N GLU A 37 -9.00 -7.91 -16.87
CA GLU A 37 -7.98 -8.05 -17.92
C GLU A 37 -6.76 -8.84 -17.41
N ALA A 38 -6.35 -8.60 -16.16
CA ALA A 38 -5.27 -9.33 -15.52
C ALA A 38 -5.63 -10.81 -15.31
N ILE A 39 -6.87 -11.10 -14.88
CA ILE A 39 -7.36 -12.47 -14.69
C ILE A 39 -7.38 -13.25 -16.00
N GLU A 40 -7.81 -12.63 -17.10
CA GLU A 40 -7.78 -13.27 -18.40
C GLU A 40 -6.35 -13.59 -18.85
N GLN A 41 -5.37 -12.75 -18.53
CA GLN A 41 -3.95 -13.06 -18.78
C GLN A 41 -3.45 -14.22 -17.90
N ILE A 42 -3.79 -14.22 -16.61
CA ILE A 42 -3.47 -15.31 -15.66
C ILE A 42 -3.98 -16.66 -16.19
N LYS A 43 -5.21 -16.69 -16.70
CA LYS A 43 -5.83 -17.89 -17.30
C LYS A 43 -5.08 -18.33 -18.57
N ARG A 44 -4.81 -17.41 -19.49
CA ARG A 44 -4.06 -17.71 -20.74
C ARG A 44 -2.67 -18.26 -20.48
N ASP A 45 -2.03 -17.77 -19.42
CA ASP A 45 -0.70 -18.19 -19.01
C ASP A 45 -0.67 -19.51 -18.24
N GLY A 46 -1.82 -20.10 -17.93
CA GLY A 46 -1.93 -21.38 -17.23
C GLY A 46 -1.44 -21.34 -15.78
N ILE A 47 -1.54 -20.18 -15.12
CA ILE A 47 -1.07 -19.99 -13.74
C ILE A 47 -1.92 -20.80 -12.76
N SER A 48 -1.30 -21.72 -12.02
CA SER A 48 -2.01 -22.57 -11.05
C SER A 48 -1.91 -22.08 -9.60
N LYS A 49 -1.07 -21.07 -9.32
CA LYS A 49 -0.85 -20.51 -7.99
C LYS A 49 -0.78 -18.99 -8.05
N LEU A 50 -1.59 -18.31 -7.23
CA LEU A 50 -1.66 -16.85 -7.21
C LEU A 50 -1.33 -16.28 -5.82
N VAL A 51 -0.55 -15.20 -5.78
CA VAL A 51 -0.42 -14.35 -4.59
C VAL A 51 -1.06 -13.01 -4.90
N VAL A 52 -2.06 -12.63 -4.11
CA VAL A 52 -2.77 -11.36 -4.24
C VAL A 52 -2.12 -10.36 -3.27
N LEU A 53 -1.44 -9.38 -3.83
CA LEU A 53 -0.73 -8.33 -3.10
C LEU A 53 -1.39 -6.97 -3.36
N PRO A 54 -2.04 -6.35 -2.36
CA PRO A 54 -2.52 -4.98 -2.47
C PRO A 54 -1.36 -4.00 -2.65
N LEU A 55 -1.56 -2.98 -3.50
CA LEU A 55 -0.57 -1.90 -3.67
C LEU A 55 -0.50 -0.95 -2.46
N TYR A 56 -1.55 -0.91 -1.64
CA TYR A 56 -1.59 -0.14 -0.41
C TYR A 56 -1.07 -0.98 0.76
N PRO A 57 -0.11 -0.48 1.56
CA PRO A 57 0.41 -1.21 2.72
C PRO A 57 -0.63 -1.40 3.82
N GLN A 58 -1.47 -0.39 4.07
CA GLN A 58 -2.55 -0.45 5.03
C GLN A 58 -3.84 -0.95 4.37
N PHE A 59 -4.56 -1.83 5.04
CA PHE A 59 -5.87 -2.29 4.63
C PHE A 59 -6.94 -1.23 4.94
N SER A 60 -7.82 -0.97 3.98
CA SER A 60 -9.13 -0.37 4.23
C SER A 60 -10.22 -1.15 3.51
N ILE A 61 -11.41 -1.22 4.13
CA ILE A 61 -12.63 -1.80 3.56
C ILE A 61 -12.98 -1.11 2.23
N SER A 62 -12.67 0.19 2.13
CA SER A 62 -12.97 1.05 0.99
C SER A 62 -12.01 0.88 -0.19
N THR A 63 -10.79 0.38 0.05
CA THR A 63 -9.72 0.24 -0.96
C THR A 63 -9.41 -1.24 -1.22
N SER A 64 -8.50 -1.83 -0.44
CA SER A 64 -8.08 -3.23 -0.55
C SER A 64 -9.27 -4.17 -0.39
N GLY A 65 -10.15 -3.92 0.60
CA GLY A 65 -11.35 -4.72 0.81
C GLY A 65 -12.31 -4.69 -0.39
N SER A 66 -12.48 -3.55 -1.04
CA SER A 66 -13.31 -3.43 -2.25
C SER A 66 -12.76 -4.29 -3.39
N SER A 67 -11.45 -4.21 -3.63
CA SER A 67 -10.76 -4.98 -4.68
C SER A 67 -10.79 -6.48 -4.40
N LEU A 68 -10.58 -6.90 -3.15
CA LEU A 68 -10.66 -8.30 -2.73
C LEU A 68 -12.08 -8.87 -2.89
N ARG A 69 -13.14 -8.12 -2.57
CA ARG A 69 -14.52 -8.57 -2.79
C ARG A 69 -14.84 -8.81 -4.26
N LEU A 70 -14.33 -7.97 -5.16
CA LEU A 70 -14.46 -8.19 -6.61
C LEU A 70 -13.68 -9.43 -7.06
N LEU A 71 -12.45 -9.60 -6.54
CA LEU A 71 -11.67 -10.78 -6.86
C LEU A 71 -12.38 -12.06 -6.39
N GLU A 72 -12.94 -12.04 -5.18
CA GLU A 72 -13.72 -13.15 -4.63
C GLU A 72 -14.94 -13.49 -5.49
N SER A 73 -15.69 -12.48 -5.98
CA SER A 73 -16.83 -12.74 -6.86
C SER A 73 -16.39 -13.37 -8.18
N ILE A 74 -15.31 -12.86 -8.79
CA ILE A 74 -14.78 -13.43 -10.04
C ILE A 74 -14.28 -14.87 -9.83
N PHE A 75 -13.59 -15.14 -8.71
CA PHE A 75 -13.11 -16.48 -8.38
C PHE A 75 -14.24 -17.49 -8.18
N ARG A 76 -15.37 -17.05 -7.62
CA ARG A 76 -16.53 -17.91 -7.37
C ARG A 76 -17.29 -18.27 -8.66
N GLU A 77 -17.26 -17.39 -9.65
CA GLU A 77 -18.03 -17.53 -10.89
C GLU A 77 -17.24 -18.25 -12.02
N ASP A 78 -15.94 -18.50 -11.83
CA ASP A 78 -15.07 -19.11 -12.84
C ASP A 78 -14.50 -20.46 -12.37
N GLU A 79 -14.80 -21.54 -13.10
CA GLU A 79 -14.38 -22.91 -12.76
C GLU A 79 -12.86 -23.11 -12.70
N TYR A 80 -12.10 -22.34 -13.47
CA TYR A 80 -10.64 -22.41 -13.42
C TYR A 80 -10.10 -21.74 -12.16
N LEU A 81 -10.65 -20.57 -11.80
CA LEU A 81 -10.20 -19.79 -10.65
C LEU A 81 -10.62 -20.41 -9.31
N VAL A 82 -11.82 -20.99 -9.21
CA VAL A 82 -12.31 -21.60 -7.96
C VAL A 82 -11.42 -22.74 -7.48
N ASN A 83 -10.75 -23.43 -8.40
CA ASN A 83 -9.81 -24.52 -8.11
C ASN A 83 -8.35 -24.05 -7.98
N MET A 84 -8.08 -22.76 -8.21
CA MET A 84 -6.74 -22.20 -8.15
C MET A 84 -6.29 -21.99 -6.70
N GLN A 85 -5.09 -22.49 -6.38
CA GLN A 85 -4.47 -22.17 -5.10
C GLN A 85 -4.12 -20.68 -5.07
N HIS A 86 -4.66 -19.93 -4.11
CA HIS A 86 -4.32 -18.53 -3.94
C HIS A 86 -3.99 -18.18 -2.49
N THR A 87 -3.20 -17.13 -2.31
CA THR A 87 -2.85 -16.56 -1.01
C THR A 87 -3.05 -15.06 -1.08
N VAL A 88 -3.78 -14.49 -0.12
CA VAL A 88 -4.02 -13.05 -0.04
C VAL A 88 -3.14 -12.46 1.05
N ILE A 89 -2.40 -11.41 0.72
CA ILE A 89 -1.69 -10.58 1.69
C ILE A 89 -2.67 -9.48 2.12
N PRO A 90 -3.17 -9.49 3.36
CA PRO A 90 -4.21 -8.56 3.79
C PRO A 90 -3.69 -7.12 3.89
N SER A 91 -2.55 -6.94 4.55
CA SER A 91 -1.81 -5.69 4.72
C SER A 91 -0.32 -6.00 4.92
N TRP A 92 0.54 -5.00 4.72
CA TRP A 92 1.99 -5.14 4.77
C TRP A 92 2.72 -3.87 5.25
N TYR A 93 2.02 -2.97 5.95
CA TYR A 93 2.57 -1.73 6.49
C TYR A 93 3.76 -1.93 7.45
N GLN A 94 3.81 -3.04 8.20
CA GLN A 94 4.89 -3.33 9.14
C GLN A 94 6.18 -3.86 8.49
N ARG A 95 6.21 -4.04 7.17
CA ARG A 95 7.36 -4.66 6.50
C ARG A 95 8.59 -3.77 6.67
N GLU A 96 9.65 -4.33 7.25
CA GLU A 96 10.91 -3.61 7.53
C GLU A 96 11.44 -2.81 6.33
N GLY A 97 11.38 -3.39 5.12
CA GLY A 97 11.82 -2.69 3.91
C GLY A 97 10.98 -1.45 3.57
N TYR A 98 9.67 -1.47 3.85
CA TYR A 98 8.80 -0.31 3.67
C TYR A 98 9.09 0.76 4.72
N ILE A 99 9.19 0.37 6.00
CA ILE A 99 9.51 1.28 7.09
C ILE A 99 10.86 1.99 6.84
N LYS A 100 11.89 1.23 6.46
CA LYS A 100 13.20 1.79 6.12
C LYS A 100 13.17 2.71 4.92
N ALA A 101 12.44 2.35 3.86
CA ALA A 101 12.32 3.21 2.69
C ALA A 101 11.62 4.55 3.02
N MET A 102 10.59 4.52 3.87
CA MET A 102 9.93 5.74 4.35
C MET A 102 10.86 6.59 5.21
N ALA A 103 11.60 5.97 6.14
CA ALA A 103 12.60 6.67 6.95
C ALA A 103 13.72 7.27 6.09
N ASP A 104 14.20 6.56 5.06
CA ASP A 104 15.20 7.06 4.11
C ASP A 104 14.71 8.31 3.37
N LEU A 105 13.45 8.32 2.93
CA LEU A 105 12.84 9.47 2.27
C LEU A 105 12.73 10.69 3.21
N ILE A 106 12.29 10.46 4.44
CA ILE A 106 12.17 11.52 5.45
C ILE A 106 13.56 12.09 5.79
N GLU A 107 14.53 11.24 6.10
CA GLU A 107 15.90 11.65 6.40
C GLU A 107 16.52 12.44 5.25
N LYS A 108 16.32 11.98 4.00
CA LYS A 108 16.79 12.68 2.81
C LYS A 108 16.18 14.07 2.69
N GLU A 109 14.88 14.20 2.94
CA GLU A 109 14.18 15.48 2.84
C GLU A 109 14.59 16.45 3.96
N LEU A 110 14.77 15.95 5.18
CA LEU A 110 15.23 16.76 6.32
C LEU A 110 16.57 17.45 6.04
N ARG A 111 17.49 16.79 5.32
CA ARG A 111 18.79 17.35 4.94
C ARG A 111 18.70 18.57 4.02
N ASN A 112 17.55 18.80 3.37
CA ASN A 112 17.34 19.97 2.52
C ASN A 112 17.00 21.24 3.34
N PHE A 113 16.69 21.11 4.62
CA PHE A 113 16.36 22.25 5.48
C PHE A 113 17.61 22.87 6.12
N GLY A 114 17.60 24.19 6.26
CA GLY A 114 18.71 24.91 6.94
C GLY A 114 18.82 24.63 8.44
N ASN A 115 17.75 24.12 9.06
CA ASN A 115 17.74 23.68 10.45
C ASN A 115 16.91 22.39 10.60
N PRO A 116 17.48 21.22 10.21
CA PRO A 116 16.74 19.95 10.16
C PRO A 116 16.12 19.56 11.51
N ASP A 117 16.80 19.80 12.63
CA ASP A 117 16.35 19.40 13.97
C ASP A 117 15.08 20.13 14.44
N LYS A 118 14.75 21.27 13.83
CA LYS A 118 13.54 22.06 14.16
C LYS A 118 12.35 21.74 13.28
N VAL A 119 12.51 20.92 12.25
CA VAL A 119 11.42 20.58 11.33
C VAL A 119 10.39 19.71 12.04
N MET A 120 9.11 20.00 11.84
CA MET A 120 8.03 19.11 12.25
C MET A 120 7.68 18.17 11.10
N ILE A 121 7.64 16.87 11.38
CA ILE A 121 7.21 15.86 10.41
C ILE A 121 5.68 15.77 10.43
N PHE A 122 5.05 16.01 9.29
CA PHE A 122 3.60 15.95 9.15
C PHE A 122 3.20 14.74 8.30
N PHE A 123 2.69 13.69 8.94
CA PHE A 123 2.11 12.55 8.25
C PHE A 123 0.68 12.89 7.84
N SER A 124 0.38 12.74 6.55
CA SER A 124 -0.94 13.03 6.01
C SER A 124 -1.53 11.79 5.35
N ALA A 125 -2.56 11.22 5.97
CA ALA A 125 -3.28 10.06 5.50
C ALA A 125 -4.65 10.45 4.93
N HIS A 126 -5.26 9.60 4.09
CA HIS A 126 -6.63 9.83 3.65
C HIS A 126 -7.61 9.45 4.76
N GLY A 127 -8.56 10.34 5.07
CA GLY A 127 -9.64 10.01 6.00
C GLY A 127 -10.59 8.96 5.43
N VAL A 128 -11.05 8.06 6.30
CA VAL A 128 -12.13 7.10 6.00
C VAL A 128 -13.42 7.54 6.72
N PRO A 129 -14.61 7.22 6.18
CA PRO A 129 -15.87 7.51 6.86
C PRO A 129 -15.89 6.93 8.28
N LEU A 130 -16.39 7.69 9.25
CA LEU A 130 -16.41 7.27 10.66
C LEU A 130 -17.13 5.93 10.86
N ALA A 131 -18.24 5.72 10.15
CA ALA A 131 -18.99 4.46 10.18
C ALA A 131 -18.14 3.25 9.77
N TYR A 132 -17.14 3.41 8.89
CA TYR A 132 -16.25 2.30 8.55
C TYR A 132 -15.36 1.91 9.73
N VAL A 133 -14.89 2.89 10.50
CA VAL A 133 -14.06 2.64 11.68
C VAL A 133 -14.90 2.11 12.84
N GLU A 134 -15.99 2.79 13.18
CA GLU A 134 -16.77 2.51 14.39
C GLU A 134 -17.76 1.34 14.23
N GLU A 135 -18.39 1.20 13.06
CA GLU A 135 -19.45 0.20 12.86
C GLU A 135 -18.93 -1.03 12.10
N ALA A 136 -18.11 -0.82 11.07
CA ALA A 136 -17.60 -1.90 10.22
C ALA A 136 -16.23 -2.45 10.66
N GLY A 137 -15.58 -1.83 11.65
CA GLY A 137 -14.29 -2.27 12.19
C GLY A 137 -13.13 -2.17 11.20
N ASP A 138 -13.11 -1.14 10.35
CA ASP A 138 -12.02 -0.90 9.39
C ASP A 138 -10.69 -0.68 10.13
N PRO A 139 -9.66 -1.54 9.93
CA PRO A 139 -8.41 -1.46 10.67
C PRO A 139 -7.50 -0.32 10.19
N TYR A 140 -7.85 0.39 9.10
CA TYR A 140 -7.01 1.40 8.47
C TYR A 140 -6.40 2.41 9.44
N LYS A 141 -7.21 2.94 10.36
CA LYS A 141 -6.75 3.93 11.35
C LYS A 141 -5.66 3.34 12.24
N ALA A 142 -5.89 2.14 12.78
CA ALA A 142 -4.95 1.48 13.68
C ALA A 142 -3.66 1.08 12.93
N GLU A 143 -3.78 0.52 11.72
CA GLU A 143 -2.62 0.18 10.89
C GLU A 143 -1.82 1.42 10.48
N MET A 144 -2.48 2.57 10.24
CA MET A 144 -1.81 3.83 9.92
C MET A 144 -1.06 4.39 11.13
N GLU A 145 -1.69 4.40 12.30
CA GLU A 145 -1.06 4.86 13.55
C GLU A 145 0.18 4.01 13.88
N GLU A 146 0.05 2.68 13.86
CA GLU A 146 1.17 1.78 14.10
C GLU A 146 2.27 1.93 13.02
N CYS A 147 1.89 2.13 11.75
CA CYS A 147 2.86 2.38 10.69
C CYS A 147 3.69 3.64 10.94
N VAL A 148 3.05 4.72 11.40
CA VAL A 148 3.74 5.97 11.73
C VAL A 148 4.68 5.75 12.92
N ASP A 149 4.24 5.04 13.95
CA ASP A 149 5.07 4.73 15.11
C ASP A 149 6.30 3.93 14.71
N LEU A 150 6.15 2.89 13.88
CA LEU A 150 7.29 2.11 13.36
C LEU A 150 8.28 2.94 12.52
N ILE A 151 7.79 3.89 11.74
CA ILE A 151 8.65 4.83 10.98
C ILE A 151 9.41 5.74 11.94
N MET A 152 8.74 6.28 12.95
CA MET A 152 9.36 7.16 13.93
C MET A 152 10.38 6.41 14.80
N GLU A 153 10.12 5.16 15.18
CA GLU A 153 11.09 4.30 15.86
C GLU A 153 12.34 4.04 15.00
N GLU A 154 12.17 3.83 13.70
CA GLU A 154 13.29 3.67 12.77
C GLU A 154 14.10 4.96 12.62
N LEU A 155 13.46 6.13 12.59
CA LEU A 155 14.13 7.44 12.60
C LEU A 155 14.89 7.68 13.91
N GLU A 156 14.30 7.32 15.05
CA GLU A 156 14.95 7.47 16.37
C GLU A 156 16.22 6.61 16.45
N LYS A 157 16.20 5.38 15.92
CA LYS A 157 17.39 4.51 15.80
C LYS A 157 18.52 5.16 14.99
N ARG A 158 18.19 6.08 14.09
CA ARG A 158 19.14 6.84 13.26
C ARG A 158 19.55 8.17 13.89
N GLY A 159 19.07 8.48 15.10
CA GLY A 159 19.34 9.73 15.81
C GLY A 159 18.46 10.90 15.37
N ILE A 160 17.36 10.65 14.67
CA ILE A 160 16.41 11.67 14.20
C ILE A 160 15.22 11.69 15.17
N THR A 161 15.09 12.75 15.96
CA THR A 161 14.07 12.88 17.02
C THR A 161 13.13 14.07 16.79
N ASN A 162 12.87 14.39 15.52
CA ASN A 162 11.97 15.46 15.13
C ASN A 162 10.56 15.24 15.70
N ALA A 163 9.89 16.33 16.10
CA ALA A 163 8.49 16.29 16.48
C ALA A 163 7.64 15.85 15.27
N TYR A 164 6.60 15.05 15.50
CA TYR A 164 5.71 14.57 14.45
C TYR A 164 4.25 14.68 14.83
N THR A 165 3.38 14.68 13.81
CA THR A 165 1.93 14.53 13.97
C THR A 165 1.34 13.77 12.79
N LEU A 166 0.24 13.07 13.03
CA LEU A 166 -0.55 12.37 12.03
C LEU A 166 -1.92 13.04 11.89
N ALA A 167 -2.26 13.43 10.66
CA ALA A 167 -3.56 14.00 10.32
C ALA A 167 -4.24 13.22 9.19
N TYR A 168 -5.56 13.21 9.21
CA TYR A 168 -6.41 12.56 8.22
C TYR A 168 -7.14 13.60 7.36
N GLN A 169 -6.90 13.59 6.05
CA GLN A 169 -7.50 14.52 5.09
C GLN A 169 -8.93 14.09 4.74
N HIS A 170 -9.92 14.97 4.93
CA HIS A 170 -11.30 14.72 4.52
C HIS A 170 -11.51 15.03 3.02
N ARG A 171 -12.38 14.25 2.37
CA ARG A 171 -12.75 14.33 0.94
C ARG A 171 -13.50 15.61 0.49
N SER A 172 -13.38 16.72 1.24
CA SER A 172 -14.02 18.01 0.89
C SER A 172 -13.05 19.17 0.73
N LEU A 173 -11.75 18.99 1.00
CA LEU A 173 -10.75 20.04 0.83
C LEU A 173 -9.56 19.50 0.06
N GLN A 174 -9.61 19.73 -1.25
CA GLN A 174 -8.44 19.79 -2.10
C GLN A 174 -7.57 20.93 -1.56
N LEU A 175 -6.31 20.62 -1.20
CA LEU A 175 -5.30 21.51 -0.59
C LEU A 175 -5.37 21.70 0.94
N CYS A 176 -4.47 20.99 1.64
CA CYS A 176 -3.82 21.55 2.83
C CYS A 176 -2.60 22.33 2.33
N LEU A 177 -2.76 23.65 2.14
CA LEU A 177 -1.62 24.57 2.06
C LEU A 177 -1.18 24.85 3.50
N LEU A 178 -0.04 24.33 3.90
CA LEU A 178 0.67 24.80 5.08
C LEU A 178 1.72 25.81 4.60
N GLU A 179 1.44 27.10 4.82
CA GLU A 179 2.48 28.12 4.93
C GLU A 179 3.25 27.87 6.22
N ILE A 180 4.59 27.92 6.14
CA ILE A 180 5.49 28.11 7.28
C ILE A 180 5.80 29.60 7.36
#